data_AF-A0A964JXN2-F1
#
_entry.id   AF-A0A964JXN2-F1
#
_cell.length_a   1.000
_cell.length_b   1.000
_cell.length_c   1.000
_cell.angle_alpha   90.00
_cell.angle_beta   90.00
_cell.angle_gamma   90.00
#
_symmetry.space_group_name_H-M   'P 1'
#
loop_
_entity.id
_entity.type
_entity.pdbx_description
1 polymer ?
#
loop_
_entity_poly.entity_id
_entity_poly.type
_entity_poly.pdbx_seq_one_letter_code
_entity_poly.pdbx_strand_id
1 'polypeptide(L)'
;MRTPVYSALAAGLASFAVSGAAAAKPAGMPQLDFHSFAPQLVWLVIAFVALYLVMSMLAVPAISDTLAKRQAKIQGDLDAAEKANEDTRALVAAYEKRLADSREESRRLQREQAEADSTVATARFSELGERLNGRIAEAEKRIAGQRDLVMAGLEQMAGEIAQSAYAKLAGQPADGAALGAKVASAVKGTSR
;
A
#
# COMPACT_ATOMS: atom_id res chain seq x y z
N MET A 1 -8.88 -44.79 -6.39
CA MET A 1 -8.92 -46.08 -7.11
C MET A 1 -7.58 -46.30 -7.79
N ARG A 2 -6.75 -47.24 -7.28
CA ARG A 2 -5.71 -48.02 -8.00
C ARG A 2 -4.74 -48.66 -6.99
N THR A 3 -5.14 -49.83 -6.48
CA THR A 3 -4.25 -50.95 -6.16
C THR A 3 -4.34 -51.95 -7.34
N PRO A 4 -3.53 -53.01 -7.42
CA PRO A 4 -2.11 -53.14 -7.06
C PRO A 4 -1.27 -53.76 -8.20
N VAL A 5 -0.02 -53.32 -8.37
CA VAL A 5 0.98 -54.01 -9.20
C VAL A 5 1.65 -55.08 -8.32
N TYR A 6 0.97 -56.21 -8.13
CA TYR A 6 1.56 -57.44 -7.58
C TYR A 6 1.04 -58.66 -8.36
N SER A 7 1.10 -58.59 -9.68
CA SER A 7 0.68 -59.69 -10.57
C SER A 7 1.76 -60.00 -11.61
N ALA A 8 2.94 -60.43 -11.17
CA ALA A 8 3.93 -61.07 -12.04
C ALA A 8 5.07 -61.70 -11.22
N LEU A 9 4.77 -62.68 -10.37
CA LEU A 9 5.76 -63.73 -10.04
C LEU A 9 5.05 -65.02 -9.59
N ALA A 10 4.03 -65.41 -10.34
CA ALA A 10 3.41 -66.73 -10.26
C ALA A 10 3.84 -67.52 -11.50
N ALA A 11 5.08 -68.01 -11.52
CA ALA A 11 5.49 -69.07 -12.45
C ALA A 11 6.87 -69.60 -12.03
N GLY A 12 6.92 -70.88 -11.67
CA GLY A 12 8.16 -71.66 -11.74
C GLY A 12 8.70 -72.19 -10.41
N LEU A 13 7.89 -72.87 -9.60
CA LEU A 13 8.40 -73.85 -8.62
C LEU A 13 7.46 -75.07 -8.52
N ALA A 14 7.10 -75.63 -9.67
CA ALA A 14 6.51 -76.95 -9.77
C ALA A 14 7.49 -77.88 -10.48
N SER A 15 8.37 -78.53 -9.72
CA SER A 15 8.99 -79.85 -10.00
C SER A 15 10.07 -80.14 -8.96
N PHE A 16 9.65 -80.51 -7.75
CA PHE A 16 10.50 -81.34 -6.90
C PHE A 16 10.12 -82.79 -7.20
N ALA A 17 10.76 -83.37 -8.22
CA ALA A 17 10.69 -84.80 -8.47
C ALA A 17 11.44 -85.53 -7.35
N VAL A 18 10.69 -86.12 -6.43
CA VAL A 18 11.18 -87.20 -5.56
C VAL A 18 11.63 -88.34 -6.47
N SER A 19 12.94 -88.61 -6.50
CA SER A 19 13.49 -89.83 -7.07
C SER A 19 14.73 -90.24 -6.31
N GLY A 20 14.69 -91.44 -5.73
CA GLY A 20 15.83 -92.05 -5.04
C GLY A 20 15.45 -93.05 -3.95
N ALA A 21 14.59 -94.04 -4.27
CA ALA A 21 14.47 -95.24 -3.44
C ALA A 21 15.55 -96.25 -3.87
N ALA A 22 16.44 -96.61 -2.96
CA ALA A 22 17.27 -97.80 -3.07
C ALA A 22 17.49 -98.43 -1.67
N ALA A 23 17.09 -99.70 -1.54
CA ALA A 23 17.28 -100.60 -0.40
C ALA A 23 18.77 -100.94 -0.15
N ALA A 24 19.29 -101.49 0.97
CA ALA A 24 18.90 -101.69 2.37
C ALA A 24 20.12 -102.35 3.10
N LYS A 25 20.43 -101.97 4.36
CA LYS A 25 20.99 -102.86 5.42
C LYS A 25 20.92 -102.19 6.82
N PRO A 26 20.77 -102.95 7.93
CA PRO A 26 20.19 -102.42 9.17
C PRO A 26 21.25 -101.92 10.16
N ALA A 27 21.18 -100.65 10.55
CA ALA A 27 21.67 -100.15 11.83
C ALA A 27 21.05 -98.76 12.12
N GLY A 28 20.23 -98.67 13.17
CA GLY A 28 19.66 -97.40 13.62
C GLY A 28 18.40 -96.98 12.87
N MET A 29 17.57 -96.16 13.51
CA MET A 29 16.38 -95.58 12.88
C MET A 29 16.80 -94.92 11.55
N PRO A 30 16.16 -95.23 10.41
CA PRO A 30 16.59 -94.76 9.09
C PRO A 30 16.57 -93.22 8.92
N GLN A 31 16.04 -92.49 9.91
CA GLN A 31 16.07 -91.03 10.00
C GLN A 31 17.40 -90.42 10.50
N LEU A 32 18.30 -91.20 11.13
CA LEU A 32 19.53 -90.68 11.76
C LEU A 32 20.82 -91.19 11.11
N ASP A 33 20.78 -91.53 9.82
CA ASP A 33 21.98 -91.93 9.08
C ASP A 33 22.76 -90.69 8.59
N PHE A 34 23.83 -90.34 9.31
CA PHE A 34 24.60 -89.11 9.10
C PHE A 34 25.29 -89.02 7.74
N HIS A 35 25.46 -90.14 7.05
CA HIS A 35 26.04 -90.18 5.71
C HIS A 35 25.15 -89.47 4.66
N SER A 36 23.82 -89.45 4.89
CA SER A 36 22.87 -88.78 3.99
C SER A 36 22.82 -87.25 4.14
N PHE A 37 23.27 -86.69 5.28
CA PHE A 37 23.24 -85.24 5.52
C PHE A 37 24.35 -84.47 4.83
N ALA A 38 25.53 -85.08 4.59
CA ALA A 38 26.66 -84.36 4.01
C ALA A 38 26.39 -83.83 2.58
N PRO A 39 25.84 -84.62 1.64
CA PRO A 39 25.45 -84.10 0.32
C PRO A 39 24.34 -83.05 0.40
N GLN A 40 23.38 -83.22 1.31
CA GLN A 40 22.29 -82.27 1.53
C GLN A 40 22.81 -80.91 2.03
N LEU A 41 23.78 -80.90 2.94
CA LEU A 41 24.42 -79.68 3.44
C LEU A 41 25.22 -78.96 2.35
N VAL A 42 25.93 -79.70 1.49
CA VAL A 42 26.66 -79.10 0.36
C VAL A 42 25.67 -78.40 -0.59
N TRP A 43 24.55 -79.04 -0.94
CA TRP A 43 23.54 -78.42 -1.79
C TRP A 43 22.81 -77.25 -1.10
N LEU A 44 22.57 -77.35 0.21
CA LEU A 44 22.01 -76.25 1.01
C LEU A 44 22.93 -75.02 0.96
N VAL A 45 24.25 -75.22 1.12
CA VAL A 45 25.23 -74.13 1.03
C VAL A 45 25.26 -73.53 -0.38
N ILE A 46 25.24 -74.36 -1.43
CA ILE A 46 25.20 -73.89 -2.82
C ILE A 46 23.94 -73.06 -3.07
N ALA A 47 22.77 -73.54 -2.66
CA ALA A 47 21.51 -72.82 -2.80
C ALA A 47 21.48 -71.51 -1.98
N PHE A 48 22.04 -71.53 -0.76
CA PHE A 48 22.13 -70.35 0.09
C PHE A 48 23.06 -69.30 -0.48
N VAL A 49 24.23 -69.70 -1.02
CA VAL A 49 25.16 -68.79 -1.70
C VAL A 49 24.53 -68.23 -2.98
N ALA A 50 23.85 -69.06 -3.77
CA ALA A 50 23.14 -68.60 -4.95
C ALA A 50 22.06 -67.56 -4.58
N LEU A 51 21.25 -67.82 -3.55
CA LEU A 51 20.26 -66.87 -3.02
C LEU A 51 20.91 -65.58 -2.51
N TYR A 52 22.03 -65.69 -1.77
CA TYR A 52 22.77 -64.54 -1.26
C TYR A 52 23.26 -63.64 -2.39
N LEU A 53 23.82 -64.21 -3.46
CA LEU A 53 24.27 -63.45 -4.63
C LEU A 53 23.09 -62.75 -5.31
N VAL A 54 21.95 -63.43 -5.49
CA VAL A 54 20.74 -62.82 -6.04
C VAL A 54 20.26 -61.65 -5.16
N MET A 55 20.21 -61.84 -3.84
CA MET A 55 19.80 -60.78 -2.90
C MET A 55 20.78 -59.60 -2.86
N SER A 56 22.09 -59.88 -2.88
CA SER A 56 23.13 -58.86 -2.93
C SER A 56 23.04 -58.02 -4.20
N MET A 57 22.72 -58.67 -5.33
CA MET A 57 22.74 -58.03 -6.64
C MET A 57 21.41 -57.39 -7.05
N LEU A 58 20.27 -57.80 -6.50
CA LEU A 58 18.95 -57.24 -6.82
C LEU A 58 18.32 -56.47 -5.66
N ALA A 59 18.28 -57.03 -4.45
CA ALA A 59 17.51 -56.45 -3.35
C ALA A 59 18.18 -55.20 -2.77
N VAL A 60 19.50 -55.27 -2.52
CA VAL A 60 20.28 -54.14 -1.98
C VAL A 60 20.26 -52.91 -2.91
N PRO A 61 20.57 -53.03 -4.22
CA PRO A 61 20.55 -51.86 -5.12
C PRO A 61 19.13 -51.30 -5.30
N ALA A 62 18.09 -52.13 -5.37
CA ALA A 62 16.72 -51.64 -5.47
C ALA A 62 16.30 -50.77 -4.28
N ILE A 63 16.69 -51.16 -3.05
CA ILE A 63 16.43 -50.37 -1.85
C ILE A 63 17.25 -49.08 -1.88
N SER A 64 18.54 -49.16 -2.22
CA SER A 64 19.43 -47.99 -2.33
C SER A 64 18.89 -46.94 -3.31
N ASP A 65 18.42 -47.36 -4.49
CA ASP A 65 17.84 -46.48 -5.49
C ASP A 65 16.59 -45.74 -4.98
N THR A 66 15.72 -46.43 -4.25
CA THR A 66 14.53 -45.77 -3.68
C THR A 66 14.90 -44.76 -2.60
N LEU A 67 15.92 -45.06 -1.80
CA LEU A 67 16.41 -44.17 -0.75
C LEU A 67 17.09 -42.94 -1.36
N ALA A 68 17.91 -43.12 -2.39
CA ALA A 68 18.55 -42.05 -3.14
C ALA A 68 17.50 -41.15 -3.82
N LYS A 69 16.46 -41.71 -4.45
CA LYS A 69 15.35 -40.94 -5.03
C LYS A 69 14.61 -40.11 -3.99
N ARG A 70 14.33 -40.69 -2.82
CA ARG A 70 13.69 -39.95 -1.71
C ARG A 70 14.58 -38.83 -1.20
N GLN A 71 15.86 -39.11 -0.99
CA GLN A 71 16.82 -38.11 -0.55
C GLN A 71 16.93 -36.96 -1.55
N ALA A 72 17.04 -37.27 -2.85
CA ALA A 72 17.09 -36.27 -3.91
C ALA A 72 15.80 -35.43 -3.97
N LYS A 73 14.63 -36.05 -3.79
CA LYS A 73 13.36 -35.33 -3.72
C LYS A 73 13.30 -34.41 -2.50
N ILE A 74 13.67 -34.90 -1.32
CA ILE A 74 13.68 -34.10 -0.08
C ILE A 74 14.63 -32.91 -0.24
N GLN A 75 15.84 -33.13 -0.76
CA GLN A 75 16.78 -32.05 -1.00
C GLN A 75 16.21 -31.03 -2.00
N GLY A 76 15.64 -31.50 -3.11
CA GLY A 76 15.01 -30.61 -4.09
C GLY A 76 13.83 -29.82 -3.51
N ASP A 77 13.00 -30.44 -2.68
CA ASP A 77 11.88 -29.77 -2.00
C ASP A 77 12.39 -28.73 -0.97
N LEU A 78 13.48 -29.03 -0.25
CA LEU A 78 14.12 -28.09 0.68
C LEU A 78 14.74 -26.90 -0.04
N ASP A 79 15.51 -27.14 -1.11
CA ASP A 79 16.12 -26.08 -1.92
C ASP A 79 15.06 -25.18 -2.56
N ALA A 80 13.95 -25.77 -3.04
CA ALA A 80 12.83 -25.02 -3.59
C ALA A 80 12.12 -24.17 -2.51
N ALA A 81 11.94 -24.73 -1.31
CA ALA A 81 11.36 -23.99 -0.19
C ALA A 81 12.27 -22.86 0.28
N GLU A 82 13.58 -23.05 0.32
CA GLU A 82 14.55 -22.01 0.66
C GLU A 82 14.51 -20.87 -0.36
N LYS A 83 14.58 -21.18 -1.66
CA LYS A 83 14.44 -20.18 -2.72
C LYS A 83 13.12 -19.42 -2.66
N ALA A 84 12.00 -20.13 -2.46
CA ALA A 84 10.69 -19.49 -2.32
C ALA A 84 10.63 -18.56 -1.09
N ASN A 85 11.29 -18.93 0.01
CA ASN A 85 11.40 -18.08 1.20
C ASN A 85 12.28 -16.85 0.93
N GLU A 86 13.41 -17.00 0.25
CA GLU A 86 14.29 -15.89 -0.14
C GLU A 86 13.57 -14.91 -1.07
N ASP A 87 12.92 -15.42 -2.12
CA ASP A 87 12.13 -14.61 -3.05
C ASP A 87 11.00 -13.86 -2.31
N THR A 88 10.29 -14.55 -1.40
CA THR A 88 9.24 -13.92 -0.59
C THR A 88 9.81 -12.80 0.29
N ARG A 89 10.96 -13.03 0.95
CA ARG A 89 11.62 -12.00 1.77
C ARG A 89 12.04 -10.80 0.92
N ALA A 90 12.59 -11.03 -0.27
CA ALA A 90 12.96 -9.98 -1.21
C ALA A 90 11.74 -9.18 -1.69
N LEU A 91 10.63 -9.86 -2.00
CA LEU A 91 9.37 -9.23 -2.40
C LEU A 91 8.76 -8.40 -1.27
N VAL A 92 8.76 -8.92 -0.03
CA VAL A 92 8.28 -8.18 1.14
C VAL A 92 9.12 -6.92 1.36
N ALA A 93 10.45 -7.03 1.32
CA ALA A 93 11.34 -5.86 1.47
C ALA A 93 11.12 -4.83 0.35
N ALA A 94 10.96 -5.26 -0.90
CA ALA A 94 10.66 -4.37 -2.02
C ALA A 94 9.27 -3.71 -1.89
N TYR A 95 8.27 -4.44 -1.40
CA TYR A 95 6.93 -3.94 -1.16
C TYR A 95 6.90 -2.90 -0.03
N GLU A 96 7.54 -3.19 1.10
CA GLU A 96 7.67 -2.26 2.22
C GLU A 96 8.39 -0.97 1.79
N LYS A 97 9.46 -1.09 0.99
CA LYS A 97 10.15 0.06 0.40
C LYS A 97 9.23 0.89 -0.47
N ARG A 98 8.49 0.28 -1.41
CA ARG A 98 7.53 1.00 -2.27
C ARG A 98 6.44 1.70 -1.45
N LEU A 99 5.98 1.08 -0.37
CA LEU A 99 4.99 1.69 0.52
C LEU A 99 5.58 2.89 1.28
N ALA A 100 6.83 2.80 1.74
CA ALA A 100 7.54 3.89 2.38
C ALA A 100 7.75 5.06 1.41
N ASP A 101 8.24 4.78 0.20
CA ASP A 101 8.49 5.75 -0.87
C ASP A 101 7.19 6.48 -1.25
N SER A 102 6.09 5.74 -1.46
CA SER A 102 4.78 6.32 -1.79
C SER A 102 4.23 7.21 -0.68
N ARG A 103 4.42 6.82 0.59
CA ARG A 103 4.03 7.64 1.75
C ARG A 103 4.87 8.92 1.84
N GLU A 104 6.16 8.83 1.54
CA GLU A 104 7.04 9.99 1.51
C GLU A 104 6.68 10.95 0.37
N GLU A 105 6.43 10.43 -0.82
CA GLU A 105 5.98 11.20 -1.97
C GLU A 105 4.64 11.90 -1.69
N SER A 106 3.68 11.18 -1.10
CA SER A 106 2.39 11.77 -0.70
C SER A 106 2.57 12.92 0.29
N ARG A 107 3.45 12.75 1.30
CA ARG A 107 3.76 13.83 2.25
C ARG A 107 4.49 15.00 1.59
N ARG A 108 5.37 14.74 0.63
CA ARG A 108 6.06 15.78 -0.15
C ARG A 108 5.06 16.59 -0.96
N LEU A 109 4.17 15.93 -1.70
CA LEU A 109 3.12 16.60 -2.48
C LEU A 109 2.16 17.41 -1.60
N GLN A 110 1.77 16.89 -0.43
CA GLN A 110 0.94 17.65 0.52
C GLN A 110 1.63 18.92 1.03
N ARG A 111 2.93 18.86 1.34
CA ARG A 111 3.70 20.04 1.75
C ARG A 111 3.82 21.05 0.62
N GLU A 112 4.16 20.60 -0.58
CA GLU A 112 4.29 21.46 -1.75
C GLU A 112 2.98 22.15 -2.10
N GLN A 113 1.85 21.44 -2.05
CA GLN A 113 0.52 22.02 -2.23
C GLN A 113 0.17 23.01 -1.13
N ALA A 114 0.42 22.67 0.14
CA ALA A 114 0.15 23.59 1.26
C ALA A 114 0.97 24.89 1.14
N GLU A 115 2.24 24.78 0.74
CA GLU A 115 3.10 25.93 0.47
C GLU A 115 2.55 26.75 -0.71
N ALA A 116 2.24 26.11 -1.84
CA ALA A 116 1.65 26.79 -2.99
C ALA A 116 0.33 27.51 -2.63
N ASP A 117 -0.59 26.83 -1.96
CA ASP A 117 -1.86 27.41 -1.51
C ASP A 117 -1.64 28.59 -0.56
N SER A 118 -0.68 28.48 0.36
CA SER A 118 -0.34 29.59 1.27
C SER A 118 0.18 30.81 0.50
N THR A 119 1.04 30.62 -0.49
CA THR A 119 1.56 31.75 -1.30
C THR A 119 0.46 32.41 -2.13
N VAL A 120 -0.43 31.63 -2.73
CA VAL A 120 -1.58 32.13 -3.48
C VAL A 120 -2.54 32.86 -2.55
N ALA A 121 -2.82 32.31 -1.36
CA ALA A 121 -3.69 32.94 -0.38
C ALA A 121 -3.12 34.30 0.07
N THR A 122 -1.84 34.37 0.43
CA THR A 122 -1.18 35.64 0.81
C THR A 122 -1.24 36.67 -0.31
N ALA A 123 -0.97 36.27 -1.56
CA ALA A 123 -1.07 37.17 -2.71
C ALA A 123 -2.51 37.69 -2.91
N ARG A 124 -3.51 36.81 -2.79
CA ARG A 124 -4.93 37.19 -2.88
C ARG A 124 -5.36 38.13 -1.76
N PHE A 125 -4.92 37.88 -0.53
CA PHE A 125 -5.22 38.77 0.59
C PHE A 125 -4.58 40.15 0.41
N SER A 126 -3.36 40.22 -0.13
CA SER A 126 -2.70 41.48 -0.46
C SER A 126 -3.46 42.25 -1.54
N GLU A 127 -3.79 41.59 -2.67
CA GLU A 127 -4.55 42.20 -3.78
C GLU A 127 -5.92 42.70 -3.30
N LEU A 128 -6.61 41.89 -2.48
CA LEU A 128 -7.91 42.25 -1.92
C LEU A 128 -7.79 43.44 -0.96
N GLY A 129 -6.75 43.47 -0.12
CA GLY A 129 -6.46 44.58 0.79
C GLY A 129 -6.23 45.89 0.05
N GLU A 130 -5.42 45.87 -1.01
CA GLU A 130 -5.19 47.04 -1.87
C GLU A 130 -6.48 47.52 -2.53
N ARG A 131 -7.28 46.61 -3.09
CA ARG A 131 -8.57 46.95 -3.71
C ARG A 131 -9.56 47.54 -2.71
N LEU A 132 -9.64 46.98 -1.50
CA LEU A 132 -10.52 47.48 -0.44
C LEU A 132 -10.08 48.87 0.00
N ASN A 133 -8.79 49.09 0.23
CA ASN A 133 -8.26 50.41 0.57
C ASN A 133 -8.55 51.45 -0.52
N GLY A 134 -8.39 51.07 -1.80
CA GLY A 134 -8.74 51.94 -2.92
C GLY A 134 -10.23 52.33 -2.93
N ARG A 135 -11.13 51.36 -2.71
CA ARG A 135 -12.57 51.62 -2.62
C ARG A 135 -12.95 52.47 -1.41
N ILE A 136 -12.30 52.28 -0.27
CA ILE A 136 -12.50 53.11 0.92
C ILE A 136 -12.09 54.55 0.61
N ALA A 137 -10.89 54.77 0.06
CA ALA A 137 -10.43 56.11 -0.30
C ALA A 137 -11.33 56.81 -1.34
N GLU A 138 -11.86 56.07 -2.31
CA GLU A 138 -12.80 56.61 -3.30
C GLU A 138 -14.16 56.95 -2.67
N ALA A 139 -14.67 56.09 -1.77
CA ALA A 139 -15.89 56.34 -1.02
C ALA A 139 -15.73 57.57 -0.09
N GLU A 140 -14.60 57.70 0.59
CA GLU A 140 -14.28 58.87 1.44
C GLU A 140 -14.27 60.17 0.63
N LYS A 141 -13.61 60.18 -0.54
CA LYS A 141 -13.62 61.33 -1.46
C LYS A 141 -15.03 61.70 -1.90
N ARG A 142 -15.86 60.70 -2.24
CA ARG A 142 -17.25 60.92 -2.64
C ARG A 142 -18.10 61.47 -1.50
N ILE A 143 -17.94 60.95 -0.27
CA ILE A 143 -18.62 61.45 0.92
C ILE A 143 -18.20 62.89 1.23
N ALA A 144 -16.90 63.21 1.13
CA ALA A 144 -16.40 64.57 1.30
C ALA A 144 -17.02 65.53 0.27
N GLY A 145 -17.01 65.17 -1.02
CA GLY A 145 -17.64 65.98 -2.07
C GLY A 145 -19.15 66.16 -1.88
N GLN A 146 -19.87 65.10 -1.47
CA GLN A 146 -21.30 65.20 -1.14
C GLN A 146 -21.54 66.12 0.07
N ARG A 147 -20.69 66.06 1.09
CA ARG A 147 -20.76 66.95 2.25
C ARG A 147 -20.56 68.39 1.83
N ASP A 148 -19.56 68.68 1.00
CA ASP A 148 -19.29 70.05 0.52
C ASP A 148 -20.47 70.59 -0.30
N LEU A 149 -21.07 69.77 -1.17
CA LEU A 149 -22.27 70.13 -1.94
C LEU A 149 -23.48 70.41 -1.03
N VAL A 150 -23.70 69.58 0.00
CA VAL A 150 -24.80 69.79 0.97
C VAL A 150 -24.57 71.07 1.78
N MET A 151 -23.34 71.35 2.21
CA MET A 151 -23.02 72.57 2.95
C MET A 151 -23.20 73.81 2.07
N ALA A 152 -22.74 73.78 0.82
CA ALA A 152 -22.96 74.87 -0.14
C ALA A 152 -24.46 75.10 -0.43
N GLY A 153 -25.23 74.02 -0.61
CA GLY A 153 -26.68 74.10 -0.78
C GLY A 153 -27.40 74.65 0.46
N LEU A 154 -26.94 74.30 1.67
CA LEU A 154 -27.48 74.83 2.93
C LEU A 154 -27.18 76.33 3.07
N GLU A 155 -25.97 76.77 2.72
CA GLU A 155 -25.60 78.20 2.72
C GLU A 155 -26.45 79.01 1.74
N GLN A 156 -26.67 78.48 0.52
CA GLN A 156 -27.54 79.11 -0.46
C GLN A 156 -28.98 79.21 0.04
N MET A 157 -29.55 78.11 0.55
CA MET A 157 -30.91 78.08 1.08
C MET A 157 -31.07 79.01 2.30
N ALA A 158 -30.08 79.07 3.19
CA ALA A 158 -30.08 79.99 4.31
C ALA A 158 -30.04 81.45 3.84
N GLY A 159 -29.26 81.76 2.80
CA GLY A 159 -29.21 83.09 2.17
C GLY A 159 -30.56 83.50 1.56
N GLU A 160 -31.20 82.60 0.82
CA GLU A 160 -32.53 82.81 0.23
C GLU A 160 -33.59 83.05 1.32
N ILE A 161 -33.60 82.23 2.39
CA ILE A 161 -34.51 82.41 3.53
C ILE A 161 -34.25 83.75 4.23
N ALA A 162 -33.00 84.10 4.51
CA ALA A 162 -32.64 85.35 5.17
C ALA A 162 -33.03 86.59 4.34
N GLN A 163 -32.83 86.57 3.02
CA GLN A 163 -33.29 87.63 2.11
C GLN A 163 -34.81 87.75 2.12
N SER A 164 -35.52 86.61 2.03
CA SER A 164 -36.98 86.60 2.06
C SER A 164 -37.56 87.13 3.38
N ALA A 165 -36.91 86.80 4.51
CA ALA A 165 -37.27 87.28 5.83
C ALA A 165 -37.00 88.79 5.98
N TYR A 166 -35.85 89.28 5.50
CA TYR A 166 -35.51 90.71 5.52
C TYR A 166 -36.47 91.53 4.65
N ALA A 167 -36.75 91.08 3.42
CA ALA A 167 -37.67 91.77 2.52
C ALA A 167 -39.08 91.91 3.12
N LYS A 168 -39.57 90.87 3.81
CA LYS A 168 -40.87 90.89 4.51
C LYS A 168 -40.89 91.82 5.73
N LEU A 169 -39.76 92.01 6.41
CA LEU A 169 -39.69 92.80 7.65
C LEU A 169 -39.35 94.29 7.39
N ALA A 170 -38.42 94.57 6.47
CA ALA A 170 -37.91 95.92 6.20
C ALA A 170 -38.64 96.64 5.07
N GLY A 171 -39.46 95.94 4.26
CA GLY A 171 -40.25 96.54 3.19
C GLY A 171 -39.44 97.06 1.98
N GLN A 172 -38.14 96.78 1.94
CA GLN A 172 -37.21 97.12 0.84
C GLN A 172 -36.37 95.90 0.46
N PRO A 173 -35.87 95.81 -0.80
CA PRO A 173 -34.98 94.74 -1.20
C PRO A 173 -33.66 94.85 -0.43
N ALA A 174 -33.21 93.73 0.10
CA ALA A 174 -31.98 93.65 0.85
C ALA A 174 -30.74 93.75 -0.06
N ASP A 175 -29.70 94.46 0.37
CA ASP A 175 -28.40 94.43 -0.33
C ASP A 175 -27.77 93.04 -0.18
N GLY A 176 -27.81 92.25 -1.25
CA GLY A 176 -27.39 90.86 -1.27
C GLY A 176 -25.92 90.65 -0.88
N ALA A 177 -25.05 91.62 -1.15
CA ALA A 177 -23.62 91.53 -0.82
C ALA A 177 -23.38 91.71 0.69
N ALA A 178 -24.04 92.70 1.32
CA ALA A 178 -23.91 92.95 2.75
C ALA A 178 -24.57 91.85 3.61
N LEU A 179 -25.68 91.28 3.15
CA LEU A 179 -26.39 90.19 3.83
C LEU A 179 -25.65 88.85 3.73
N GLY A 180 -25.12 88.52 2.55
CA GLY A 180 -24.29 87.33 2.36
C GLY A 180 -23.07 87.33 3.29
N ALA A 181 -22.39 88.48 3.43
CA ALA A 181 -21.26 88.63 4.35
C ALA A 181 -21.65 88.44 5.82
N LYS A 182 -22.82 88.95 6.24
CA LYS A 182 -23.34 88.80 7.61
C LYS A 182 -23.73 87.35 7.91
N VAL A 183 -24.43 86.66 6.99
CA VAL A 183 -24.81 85.25 7.13
C VAL A 183 -23.56 84.35 7.18
N ALA A 184 -22.58 84.57 6.30
CA ALA A 184 -21.32 83.82 6.31
C ALA A 184 -20.52 84.02 7.62
N SER A 185 -20.52 85.24 8.19
CA SER A 185 -19.89 85.52 9.48
C SER A 185 -20.60 84.85 10.66
N ALA A 186 -21.93 84.72 10.61
CA ALA A 186 -22.72 84.02 11.63
C ALA A 186 -22.50 82.50 11.58
N VAL A 187 -22.45 81.90 10.39
CA VAL A 187 -22.17 80.47 10.20
C VAL A 187 -20.76 80.11 10.70
N LYS A 188 -19.75 80.93 10.43
CA LYS A 188 -18.38 80.72 10.96
C LYS A 188 -18.26 80.96 12.47
N GLY A 189 -19.07 81.85 13.05
CA GLY A 189 -19.02 82.19 14.47
C GLY A 189 -19.51 81.09 15.42
N THR A 190 -20.36 80.18 14.94
CA THR A 190 -20.94 79.07 15.73
C THR A 190 -20.07 77.79 15.71
N SER A 191 -19.05 77.70 14.86
CA SER A 191 -18.18 76.51 14.74
C SER A 191 -16.96 76.52 15.69
N ARG A 192 -17.04 77.20 16.84
CA ARG A 192 -15.99 77.21 17.87
C ARG A 192 -16.32 76.25 19.01
#